data_AF-A0A914PRJ9-F1
#
_entry.id   AF-A0A914PRJ9-F1
#
_cell.length_a   1.000
_cell.length_b   1.000
_cell.length_c   1.000
_cell.angle_alpha   90.00
_cell.angle_beta   90.00
_cell.angle_gamma   90.00
#
_symmetry.space_group_name_H-M   'P 1'
#
loop_
_entity.id
_entity.type
_entity.pdbx_description
1 polymer ?
#
loop_
_entity_poly.entity_id
_entity_poly.type
_entity_poly.pdbx_seq_one_letter_code
_entity_poly.pdbx_strand_id
1 'polypeptide(L)'
;MGFAVLKDKDNEDIVKYAADIKEKKKSILEFIETLKDDFSNIDTQEYGLTKLVYVLQKLPNDCLDETEVGSLLEFFLTRLEGSALRSGCVVTGIHHLILHSKNLPSGCEVPIFQSIYSESTVQCFSQPDRTELFEILDFFLKHRRQGLKSLGSEFILCFMRAVNGERDPRCLLQVFKLYLDVIKDFDLGIFLFIVEENITT
;
A
#
# COMPACT_ATOMS: atom_id res chain seq x y z
N MET A 1 -8.78 14.04 2.90
CA MET A 1 -8.17 14.38 4.19
C MET A 1 -7.39 13.17 4.61
N GLY A 2 -6.11 13.35 4.96
CA GLY A 2 -5.30 12.30 5.56
C GLY A 2 -5.90 11.86 6.90
N PHE A 3 -5.53 10.66 7.28
CA PHE A 3 -5.80 9.95 8.54
C PHE A 3 -5.47 10.83 9.76
N ALA A 4 -5.94 10.40 10.94
CA ALA A 4 -5.98 11.15 12.19
C ALA A 4 -4.87 12.21 12.37
N VAL A 5 -5.26 13.44 12.68
CA VAL A 5 -4.34 14.53 13.01
C VAL A 5 -3.79 14.31 14.42
N LEU A 6 -2.47 14.11 14.50
CA LEU A 6 -1.76 13.96 15.78
C LEU A 6 -1.73 15.28 16.57
N LYS A 7 -1.64 15.18 17.90
CA LYS A 7 -1.47 16.36 18.77
C LYS A 7 -0.01 16.81 18.76
N ASP A 8 0.26 18.07 19.10
CA ASP A 8 1.62 18.65 19.09
C ASP A 8 2.63 17.86 19.93
N LYS A 9 2.21 17.37 21.11
CA LYS A 9 3.06 16.53 21.98
C LYS A 9 3.45 15.21 21.32
N ASP A 10 2.56 14.64 20.52
CA ASP A 10 2.80 13.36 19.84
C ASP A 10 3.90 13.52 18.79
N ASN A 11 4.01 14.71 18.19
CA ASN A 11 5.04 15.01 17.21
C ASN A 11 6.45 15.05 17.84
N GLU A 12 6.58 15.59 19.06
CA GLU A 12 7.86 15.54 19.79
C GLU A 12 8.29 14.10 20.09
N ASP A 13 7.36 13.29 20.59
CA ASP A 13 7.62 11.87 20.89
C ASP A 13 7.99 11.09 19.62
N ILE A 14 7.27 11.29 18.51
CA ILE A 14 7.57 10.66 17.21
C ILE A 14 8.96 11.03 16.71
N VAL A 15 9.30 12.32 16.73
CA VAL A 15 10.61 12.79 16.25
C VAL A 15 11.72 12.19 17.11
N LYS A 16 11.52 12.12 18.43
CA LYS A 16 12.47 11.52 19.35
C LYS A 16 12.64 10.02 19.10
N TYR A 17 11.55 9.26 18.94
CA TYR A 17 11.62 7.82 18.67
C TYR A 17 12.29 7.53 17.32
N ALA A 18 11.95 8.29 16.27
CA ALA A 18 12.60 8.14 14.97
C ALA A 18 14.11 8.43 15.05
N ALA A 19 14.52 9.43 15.83
CA ALA A 19 15.94 9.72 16.07
C ALA A 19 16.63 8.58 16.84
N ASP A 20 16.01 8.06 17.91
CA ASP A 20 16.55 6.93 18.67
C ASP A 20 16.73 5.68 17.80
N ILE A 21 15.77 5.39 16.90
CA ILE A 21 15.85 4.25 15.96
C ILE A 21 16.96 4.47 14.93
N LYS A 22 17.03 5.68 14.35
CA LYS A 22 18.09 6.04 13.39
C LYS A 22 19.48 5.91 14.00
N GLU A 23 19.64 6.30 15.26
CA GLU A 23 20.89 6.19 16.01
C GLU A 23 21.14 4.79 16.59
N LYS A 24 20.25 3.82 16.27
CA LYS A 24 20.31 2.43 16.75
C LYS A 24 20.32 2.30 18.28
N LYS A 25 19.77 3.30 18.98
CA LYS A 25 19.54 3.28 20.43
C LYS A 25 18.31 2.46 20.80
N LYS A 26 17.34 2.38 19.87
CA LYS A 26 16.15 1.54 19.94
C LYS A 26 15.93 0.85 18.61
N SER A 27 15.20 -0.25 18.64
CA SER A 27 14.69 -0.92 17.44
C SER A 27 13.28 -0.45 17.09
N ILE A 28 12.85 -0.69 15.84
CA ILE A 28 11.46 -0.48 15.44
C ILE A 28 10.52 -1.42 16.20
N LEU A 29 10.98 -2.64 16.52
CA LEU A 29 10.23 -3.61 17.29
C LEU A 29 9.91 -3.06 18.67
N GLU A 30 10.89 -2.55 19.42
CA GLU A 30 10.67 -1.95 20.74
C GLU A 30 9.62 -0.83 20.69
N PHE A 31 9.62 -0.01 19.64
CA PHE A 31 8.58 1.01 19.47
C PHE A 31 7.20 0.40 19.23
N ILE A 32 7.08 -0.61 18.37
CA ILE A 32 5.85 -1.39 18.16
C ILE A 32 5.35 -2.00 19.46
N GLU A 33 6.25 -2.48 20.33
CA GLU A 33 5.87 -3.02 21.63
C GLU A 33 5.20 -1.99 22.54
N THR A 34 5.62 -0.72 22.47
CA THR A 34 4.96 0.38 23.20
C THR A 34 3.54 0.66 22.72
N LEU A 35 3.17 0.21 21.51
CA LEU A 35 1.87 0.41 20.90
C LEU A 35 0.95 -0.83 20.98
N LYS A 36 1.39 -1.93 21.61
CA LYS A 36 0.60 -3.18 21.69
C LYS A 36 -0.79 -2.99 22.30
N ASP A 37 -0.87 -2.20 23.36
CA ASP A 37 -2.15 -1.89 24.02
C ASP A 37 -3.05 -1.05 23.11
N ASP A 38 -2.47 -0.08 22.38
CA ASP A 38 -3.19 0.71 21.39
C ASP A 38 -3.77 -0.19 20.28
N PHE A 39 -2.98 -1.14 19.77
CA PHE A 39 -3.40 -2.03 18.69
C PHE A 39 -4.49 -3.03 19.05
N SER A 40 -4.71 -3.24 20.36
CA SER A 40 -5.69 -4.20 20.89
C SER A 40 -7.02 -3.52 21.26
N ASN A 41 -7.05 -2.19 21.31
CA ASN A 41 -8.23 -1.40 21.66
C ASN A 41 -8.79 -0.69 20.42
N ILE A 42 -10.05 -0.97 20.08
CA ILE A 42 -10.72 -0.41 18.90
C ILE A 42 -10.74 1.13 18.89
N ASP A 43 -10.77 1.78 20.06
CA ASP A 43 -10.83 3.24 20.19
C ASP A 43 -9.47 3.91 19.95
N THR A 44 -8.37 3.18 20.17
CA THR A 44 -7.00 3.72 20.06
C THR A 44 -6.16 3.08 18.96
N GLN A 45 -6.64 2.01 18.33
CA GLN A 45 -5.93 1.28 17.28
C GLN A 45 -5.53 2.17 16.11
N GLU A 46 -6.45 2.97 15.57
CA GLU A 46 -6.14 3.87 14.45
C GLU A 46 -5.08 4.91 14.83
N TYR A 47 -5.13 5.41 16.06
CA TYR A 47 -4.16 6.36 16.58
C TYR A 47 -2.77 5.71 16.79
N GLY A 48 -2.72 4.47 17.30
CA GLY A 48 -1.49 3.69 17.39
C GLY A 48 -0.86 3.44 16.02
N LEU A 49 -1.67 3.03 15.04
CA LEU A 49 -1.21 2.79 13.65
C LEU A 49 -0.70 4.08 13.01
N THR A 50 -1.41 5.18 13.23
CA THR A 50 -0.99 6.50 12.76
C THR A 50 0.38 6.88 13.32
N LYS A 51 0.60 6.73 14.64
CA LYS A 51 1.92 6.97 15.27
C LYS A 51 3.03 6.11 14.64
N LEU A 52 2.74 4.83 14.36
CA LEU A 52 3.68 3.93 13.67
C LEU A 52 4.07 4.47 12.29
N VAL A 53 3.09 4.83 11.46
CA VAL A 53 3.33 5.36 10.12
C VAL A 53 4.15 6.64 10.16
N TYR A 54 3.84 7.56 11.09
CA TYR A 54 4.61 8.80 11.23
C TYR A 54 6.06 8.56 11.64
N VAL A 55 6.34 7.59 12.53
CA VAL A 55 7.73 7.20 12.84
C VAL A 55 8.43 6.65 11.60
N LEU A 56 7.79 5.72 10.88
CA LEU A 56 8.36 5.14 9.65
C LEU A 56 8.71 6.23 8.61
N GLN A 57 7.80 7.19 8.39
CA GLN A 57 8.01 8.31 7.46
C GLN A 57 9.17 9.26 7.84
N LYS A 58 9.67 9.20 9.09
CA LYS A 58 10.84 9.97 9.54
C LYS A 58 12.15 9.19 9.48
N LEU A 59 12.10 7.87 9.26
CA LEU A 59 13.30 7.06 9.15
C LEU A 59 13.98 7.26 7.78
N PRO A 60 15.33 7.19 7.72
CA PRO A 60 16.04 7.03 6.45
C PRO A 60 15.59 5.76 5.69
N ASN A 61 15.66 5.80 4.36
CA ASN A 61 15.17 4.70 3.50
C ASN A 61 15.94 3.38 3.59
N ASP A 62 17.13 3.38 4.20
CA ASP A 62 17.97 2.21 4.48
C ASP A 62 18.04 1.88 5.97
N CYS A 63 17.23 2.55 6.81
CA CYS A 63 17.28 2.38 8.25
C CYS A 63 16.79 0.99 8.70
N LEU A 64 15.78 0.47 8.03
CA LEU A 64 15.17 -0.84 8.29
C LEU A 64 15.74 -1.88 7.33
N ASP A 65 16.03 -3.07 7.83
CA ASP A 65 16.48 -4.18 6.99
C ASP A 65 15.32 -4.88 6.24
N GLU A 66 15.65 -5.82 5.36
CA GLU A 66 14.66 -6.53 4.54
C GLU A 66 13.66 -7.33 5.38
N THR A 67 14.10 -7.90 6.50
CA THR A 67 13.23 -8.69 7.39
C THR A 67 12.25 -7.76 8.11
N GLU A 68 12.75 -6.63 8.65
CA GLU A 68 11.92 -5.62 9.30
C GLU A 68 10.87 -5.05 8.34
N VAL A 69 11.25 -4.74 7.10
CA VAL A 69 10.33 -4.24 6.06
C VAL A 69 9.29 -5.29 5.71
N GLY A 70 9.70 -6.55 5.52
CA GLY A 70 8.80 -7.67 5.23
C GLY A 70 7.76 -7.89 6.33
N SER A 71 8.18 -7.94 7.59
CA SER A 71 7.28 -8.12 8.74
C SER A 71 6.32 -6.95 8.93
N LEU A 72 6.76 -5.72 8.68
CA LEU A 72 5.89 -4.54 8.72
C LEU A 72 4.85 -4.57 7.59
N LEU A 73 5.24 -4.98 6.39
CA LEU A 73 4.30 -5.15 5.27
C LEU A 73 3.25 -6.20 5.60
N GLU A 74 3.65 -7.38 6.08
CA GLU A 74 2.73 -8.43 6.51
C GLU A 74 1.77 -7.91 7.59
N PHE A 75 2.29 -7.21 8.59
CA PHE A 75 1.48 -6.60 9.65
C PHE A 75 0.41 -5.64 9.09
N PHE A 76 0.77 -4.72 8.18
CA PHE A 76 -0.20 -3.80 7.61
C PHE A 76 -1.20 -4.50 6.68
N LEU A 77 -0.78 -5.50 5.89
CA LEU A 77 -1.67 -6.27 5.02
C LEU A 77 -2.73 -7.04 5.83
N THR A 78 -2.33 -7.71 6.92
CA THR A 78 -3.29 -8.37 7.82
C THR A 78 -4.31 -7.39 8.41
N ARG A 79 -3.90 -6.15 8.68
CA ARG A 79 -4.82 -5.09 9.15
C ARG A 79 -5.75 -4.61 8.05
N LEU A 80 -5.31 -4.59 6.80
CA LEU A 80 -6.13 -4.26 5.64
C LEU A 80 -7.23 -5.32 5.42
N GLU A 81 -6.91 -6.60 5.60
CA GLU A 81 -7.83 -7.73 5.45
C GLU A 81 -8.83 -7.85 6.61
N GLY A 82 -8.38 -7.63 7.85
CA GLY A 82 -9.15 -7.88 9.07
C GLY A 82 -10.06 -6.74 9.55
N SER A 83 -10.03 -5.57 8.90
CA SER A 83 -10.72 -4.38 9.40
C SER A 83 -11.95 -4.01 8.57
N ALA A 84 -13.08 -3.76 9.25
CA ALA A 84 -14.19 -3.00 8.67
C ALA A 84 -13.77 -1.54 8.35
N LEU A 85 -12.68 -1.09 8.97
CA LEU A 85 -12.04 0.19 8.78
C LEU A 85 -10.93 0.05 7.74
N ARG A 86 -11.25 0.30 6.47
CA ARG A 86 -10.27 0.67 5.44
C ARG A 86 -9.60 1.99 5.83
N SER A 87 -8.77 1.95 6.86
CA SER A 87 -8.14 3.11 7.48
C SER A 87 -7.00 3.54 6.56
N GLY A 88 -7.03 4.81 6.15
CA GLY A 88 -6.01 5.32 5.25
C GLY A 88 -4.60 5.21 5.85
N CYS A 89 -4.43 5.20 7.18
CA CYS A 89 -3.09 5.02 7.77
C CYS A 89 -2.47 3.66 7.41
N VAL A 90 -3.28 2.59 7.29
CA VAL A 90 -2.80 1.27 6.87
C VAL A 90 -2.32 1.32 5.41
N VAL A 91 -3.11 1.95 4.53
CA VAL A 91 -2.74 2.14 3.12
C VAL A 91 -1.44 2.93 3.01
N THR A 92 -1.32 4.02 3.78
CA THR A 92 -0.12 4.87 3.80
C THR A 92 1.10 4.17 4.35
N GLY A 93 0.94 3.28 5.35
CA GLY A 93 2.02 2.44 5.86
C GLY A 93 2.56 1.52 4.77
N ILE A 94 1.66 0.81 4.06
CA ILE A 94 2.02 -0.07 2.94
C ILE A 94 2.70 0.73 1.82
N HIS A 95 2.07 1.83 1.40
CA HIS A 95 2.57 2.73 0.37
C HIS A 95 3.97 3.24 0.72
N HIS A 96 4.17 3.72 1.95
CA HIS A 96 5.45 4.25 2.38
C HIS A 96 6.56 3.20 2.33
N LEU A 97 6.31 2.00 2.85
CA LEU A 97 7.29 0.91 2.86
C LEU A 97 7.68 0.47 1.43
N ILE A 98 6.71 0.41 0.51
CA ILE A 98 6.96 -0.01 -0.87
C ILE A 98 7.75 1.05 -1.64
N LEU A 99 7.34 2.31 -1.58
CA LEU A 99 7.92 3.36 -2.43
C LEU A 99 9.21 3.94 -1.87
N HIS A 100 9.42 3.88 -0.56
CA HIS A 100 10.52 4.58 0.08
C HIS A 100 11.56 3.67 0.75
N SER A 101 11.35 2.35 0.86
CA SER A 101 12.39 1.46 1.40
C SER A 101 13.39 1.03 0.32
N LYS A 102 14.69 1.06 0.64
CA LYS A 102 15.74 0.44 -0.20
C LYS A 102 15.82 -1.07 -0.03
N ASN A 103 15.30 -1.59 1.09
CA ASN A 103 15.40 -2.99 1.47
C ASN A 103 14.05 -3.70 1.28
N LEU A 104 13.32 -3.37 0.21
CA LEU A 104 12.05 -4.02 -0.11
C LEU A 104 12.29 -5.48 -0.52
N PRO A 105 11.68 -6.48 0.16
CA PRO A 105 11.93 -7.89 -0.11
C PRO A 105 11.67 -8.28 -1.57
N SER A 106 12.51 -9.17 -2.10
CA SER A 106 12.31 -9.67 -3.46
C SER A 106 11.09 -10.60 -3.54
N GLY A 107 10.22 -10.39 -4.53
CA GLY A 107 9.03 -11.21 -4.74
C GLY A 107 7.84 -10.82 -3.87
N CYS A 108 7.94 -9.78 -3.04
CA CYS A 108 6.81 -9.31 -2.23
C CYS A 108 5.68 -8.71 -3.08
N GLU A 109 5.97 -8.30 -4.32
CA GLU A 109 4.98 -7.66 -5.21
C GLU A 109 3.76 -8.56 -5.49
N VAL A 110 3.95 -9.88 -5.57
CA VAL A 110 2.89 -10.84 -5.88
C VAL A 110 1.89 -10.95 -4.72
N PRO A 111 2.29 -11.32 -3.49
CA PRO A 111 1.36 -11.42 -2.38
C PRO A 111 0.74 -10.06 -2.02
N ILE A 112 1.50 -8.96 -2.09
CA ILE A 112 0.96 -7.61 -1.85
C ILE A 112 -0.14 -7.29 -2.88
N PHE A 113 0.12 -7.54 -4.16
CA PHE A 113 -0.85 -7.29 -5.21
C PHE A 113 -2.14 -8.09 -4.98
N GLN A 114 -2.01 -9.39 -4.65
CA GLN A 114 -3.17 -10.24 -4.40
C GLN A 114 -3.97 -9.78 -3.19
N SER A 115 -3.33 -9.47 -2.06
CA SER A 115 -4.01 -8.97 -0.85
C SER A 115 -4.75 -7.65 -1.09
N ILE A 116 -4.23 -6.77 -1.95
CA ILE A 116 -4.84 -5.45 -2.20
C ILE A 116 -5.94 -5.51 -3.27
N TYR A 117 -5.74 -6.25 -4.37
CA TYR A 117 -6.53 -6.11 -5.61
C TYR A 117 -7.41 -7.30 -5.97
N SER A 118 -7.26 -8.47 -5.32
CA SER A 118 -8.01 -9.67 -5.71
C SER A 118 -9.48 -9.62 -5.28
N GLU A 119 -9.75 -9.34 -4.00
CA GLU A 119 -11.09 -9.54 -3.42
C GLU A 119 -11.96 -8.27 -3.40
N SER A 120 -11.34 -7.09 -3.32
CA SER A 120 -12.05 -5.81 -3.17
C SER A 120 -11.78 -4.83 -4.30
N THR A 121 -12.80 -4.06 -4.64
CA THR A 121 -12.68 -2.92 -5.55
C THR A 121 -11.98 -1.76 -4.83
N VAL A 122 -10.97 -1.16 -5.48
CA VAL A 122 -10.23 0.00 -4.94
C VAL A 122 -11.17 1.19 -4.70
N GLN A 123 -12.31 1.23 -5.38
CA GLN A 123 -13.33 2.27 -5.29
C GLN A 123 -14.01 2.34 -3.90
N CYS A 124 -13.88 1.31 -3.07
CA CYS A 124 -14.34 1.36 -1.68
C CYS A 124 -13.45 2.19 -0.75
N PHE A 125 -12.24 2.57 -1.18
CA PHE A 125 -11.32 3.40 -0.41
C PHE A 125 -11.57 4.89 -0.64
N SER A 126 -11.10 5.73 0.29
CA SER A 126 -11.17 7.18 0.12
C SER A 126 -10.29 7.63 -1.07
N GLN A 127 -10.58 8.78 -1.68
CA GLN A 127 -9.81 9.23 -2.84
C GLN A 127 -8.30 9.35 -2.59
N PRO A 128 -7.81 9.89 -1.45
CA PRO A 128 -6.39 9.87 -1.12
C PRO A 128 -5.81 8.45 -1.09
N ASP A 129 -6.49 7.52 -0.43
CA ASP A 129 -6.03 6.13 -0.34
C ASP A 129 -5.97 5.47 -1.74
N ARG A 130 -6.97 5.73 -2.60
CA ARG A 130 -6.95 5.23 -3.99
C ARG A 130 -5.75 5.75 -4.77
N THR A 131 -5.34 6.99 -4.50
CA THR A 131 -4.13 7.58 -5.12
C THR A 131 -2.89 6.78 -4.72
N GLU A 132 -2.72 6.52 -3.41
CA GLU A 132 -1.58 5.73 -2.91
C GLU A 132 -1.60 4.28 -3.41
N LEU A 133 -2.78 3.66 -3.50
CA LEU A 133 -2.92 2.31 -4.07
C LEU A 133 -2.50 2.29 -5.55
N PHE A 134 -3.00 3.22 -6.37
CA PHE A 134 -2.58 3.29 -7.77
C PHE A 134 -1.09 3.63 -7.93
N GLU A 135 -0.48 4.39 -7.01
CA GLU A 135 0.97 4.62 -6.96
C GLU A 135 1.77 3.35 -6.61
N ILE A 136 1.27 2.51 -5.70
CA ILE A 136 1.85 1.16 -5.44
C ILE A 136 1.85 0.33 -6.72
N LEU A 137 0.72 0.29 -7.43
CA LEU A 137 0.61 -0.48 -8.66
C LEU A 137 1.55 0.04 -9.76
N ASP A 138 1.64 1.37 -9.93
CA ASP A 138 2.60 2.01 -10.84
C ASP A 138 4.05 1.63 -10.49
N PHE A 139 4.39 1.63 -9.21
CA PHE A 139 5.71 1.20 -8.75
C PHE A 139 6.01 -0.25 -9.14
N PHE A 140 5.08 -1.17 -8.90
CA PHE A 140 5.28 -2.58 -9.29
C PHE A 140 5.37 -2.77 -10.80
N LEU A 141 4.56 -2.08 -11.60
CA LEU A 141 4.64 -2.14 -13.07
C LEU A 141 5.98 -1.65 -13.63
N LYS A 142 6.61 -0.68 -12.96
CA LYS A 142 7.90 -0.12 -13.34
C LYS A 142 9.10 -0.92 -12.83
N HIS A 143 9.05 -1.39 -11.59
CA HIS A 143 10.22 -1.91 -10.89
C HIS A 143 10.16 -3.41 -10.56
N ARG A 144 8.96 -3.99 -10.50
CA ARG A 144 8.72 -5.39 -10.11
C ARG A 144 7.84 -6.13 -11.12
N ARG A 145 7.91 -5.71 -12.39
CA ARG A 145 7.03 -6.17 -13.47
C ARG A 145 7.01 -7.69 -13.66
N GLN A 146 8.16 -8.35 -13.49
CA GLN A 146 8.25 -9.80 -13.71
C GLN A 146 7.40 -10.58 -12.71
N GLY A 147 7.32 -10.11 -11.45
CA GLY A 147 6.38 -10.67 -10.48
C GLY A 147 4.94 -10.53 -10.95
N LEU A 148 4.53 -9.34 -11.40
CA LEU A 148 3.18 -9.13 -11.94
C LEU A 148 2.89 -9.97 -13.20
N LYS A 149 3.88 -10.17 -14.09
CA LYS A 149 3.72 -11.04 -15.26
C LYS A 149 3.51 -12.50 -14.89
N SER A 150 4.12 -12.96 -13.79
CA SER A 150 3.99 -14.35 -13.34
C SER A 150 2.57 -14.74 -12.93
N LEU A 151 1.72 -13.75 -12.60
CA LEU A 151 0.29 -13.92 -12.31
C LEU A 151 -0.56 -14.18 -13.57
N GLY A 152 -0.04 -13.93 -14.78
CA GLY A 152 -0.76 -14.18 -16.02
C GLY A 152 -2.11 -13.46 -16.10
N SER A 153 -3.18 -14.20 -16.41
CA SER A 153 -4.53 -13.66 -16.56
C SER A 153 -5.14 -13.16 -15.24
N GLU A 154 -4.69 -13.66 -14.09
CA GLU A 154 -5.14 -13.18 -12.78
C GLU A 154 -4.79 -11.71 -12.58
N PHE A 155 -3.58 -11.30 -13.01
CA PHE A 155 -3.18 -9.90 -12.97
C PHE A 155 -4.14 -9.01 -13.77
N ILE A 156 -4.48 -9.40 -15.00
CA ILE A 156 -5.40 -8.62 -15.85
C ILE A 156 -6.78 -8.52 -15.22
N LEU A 157 -7.31 -9.62 -14.68
CA LEU A 157 -8.60 -9.62 -13.98
C LEU A 157 -8.63 -8.67 -12.79
N CYS A 158 -7.61 -8.75 -11.93
CA CYS A 158 -7.51 -7.91 -10.75
C CYS A 158 -7.26 -6.45 -11.12
N PHE A 159 -6.43 -6.20 -12.13
CA PHE A 159 -6.19 -4.86 -12.68
C PHE A 159 -7.48 -4.22 -13.17
N MET A 160 -8.23 -4.91 -14.04
CA MET A 160 -9.50 -4.42 -14.58
C MET A 160 -10.49 -4.13 -13.45
N ARG A 161 -10.59 -5.03 -12.45
CA ARG A 161 -11.43 -4.80 -11.26
C ARG A 161 -11.00 -3.57 -10.47
N ALA A 162 -9.69 -3.39 -10.26
CA ALA A 162 -9.13 -2.30 -9.47
C ALA A 162 -9.38 -0.93 -10.10
N VAL A 163 -9.33 -0.83 -11.43
CA VAL A 163 -9.51 0.45 -12.14
C VAL A 163 -10.96 0.73 -12.54
N ASN A 164 -11.80 -0.30 -12.62
CA ASN A 164 -13.19 -0.15 -13.07
C ASN A 164 -14.01 0.73 -12.11
N GLY A 165 -14.78 1.66 -12.66
CA GLY A 165 -15.67 2.52 -11.89
C GLY A 165 -14.98 3.68 -11.16
N GLU A 166 -13.69 3.94 -11.41
CA GLU A 166 -13.07 5.19 -10.97
C GLU A 166 -13.72 6.40 -11.66
N ARG A 167 -13.94 7.48 -10.91
CA ARG A 167 -14.63 8.69 -11.39
C ARG A 167 -13.93 9.98 -10.98
N ASP A 168 -13.03 9.93 -9.99
CA ASP A 168 -12.28 11.11 -9.58
C ASP A 168 -11.21 11.45 -10.62
N PRO A 169 -11.18 12.69 -11.17
CA PRO A 169 -10.21 13.06 -12.21
C PRO A 169 -8.74 12.85 -11.81
N ARG A 170 -8.41 12.98 -10.51
CA ARG A 170 -7.04 12.80 -10.02
C ARG A 170 -6.60 11.35 -10.12
N CYS A 171 -7.49 10.43 -9.77
CA CYS A 171 -7.24 8.99 -9.88
C CYS A 171 -7.34 8.52 -11.33
N LEU A 172 -8.27 9.07 -12.13
CA LEU A 172 -8.44 8.70 -13.53
C LEU A 172 -7.18 8.92 -14.37
N LEU A 173 -6.44 10.00 -14.13
CA LEU A 173 -5.16 10.23 -14.82
C LEU A 173 -4.14 9.12 -14.53
N GLN A 174 -4.10 8.61 -13.30
CA GLN A 174 -3.23 7.49 -12.95
C GLN A 174 -3.73 6.19 -13.60
N VAL A 175 -5.02 5.93 -13.54
CA VAL A 175 -5.66 4.77 -14.19
C VAL A 175 -5.33 4.74 -15.69
N PHE A 176 -5.46 5.85 -16.41
CA PHE A 176 -5.13 5.88 -17.85
C PHE A 176 -3.67 5.56 -18.12
N LYS A 177 -2.75 6.09 -17.30
CA LYS A 177 -1.32 5.75 -17.43
C LYS A 177 -1.07 4.26 -17.16
N LEU A 178 -1.67 3.71 -16.09
CA LEU A 178 -1.57 2.29 -15.76
C LEU A 178 -2.12 1.42 -16.90
N TYR A 179 -3.24 1.81 -17.53
CA TYR A 179 -3.77 1.13 -18.72
C TYR A 179 -2.72 1.08 -19.83
N LEU A 180 -2.09 2.22 -20.16
CA LEU A 180 -1.08 2.26 -21.22
C LEU A 180 0.12 1.36 -20.92
N ASP A 181 0.56 1.30 -19.66
CA ASP A 181 1.64 0.42 -19.25
C ASP A 181 1.24 -1.06 -19.32
N VAL A 182 -0.01 -1.40 -18.94
CA VAL A 182 -0.52 -2.78 -18.99
C VAL A 182 -0.71 -3.26 -20.43
N ILE A 183 -1.41 -2.51 -21.29
CA ILE A 183 -1.67 -2.93 -22.68
C ILE A 183 -0.38 -3.11 -23.50
N LYS A 184 0.67 -2.37 -23.15
CA LYS A 184 1.96 -2.43 -23.85
C LYS A 184 2.73 -3.69 -23.51
N ASP A 185 2.66 -4.13 -22.26
CA ASP A 185 3.61 -5.08 -21.70
C ASP A 185 2.98 -6.43 -21.28
N PHE A 186 1.66 -6.54 -21.23
CA PHE A 186 0.93 -7.75 -20.78
C PHE A 186 0.05 -8.32 -21.90
N ASP A 187 -0.03 -9.65 -21.95
CA ASP A 187 -0.96 -10.34 -22.84
C ASP A 187 -2.39 -10.23 -22.27
N LEU A 188 -3.25 -9.54 -23.02
CA LEU A 188 -4.65 -9.32 -22.63
C LEU A 188 -5.52 -10.55 -22.92
N GLY A 189 -5.03 -11.53 -23.69
CA GLY A 189 -5.72 -12.79 -23.96
C GLY A 189 -7.19 -12.62 -24.35
N ILE A 190 -8.08 -13.35 -23.65
CA ILE A 190 -9.52 -13.40 -23.94
C ILE A 190 -10.25 -12.06 -23.74
N PHE A 191 -9.69 -11.13 -22.96
CA PHE A 191 -10.36 -9.88 -22.62
C PHE A 191 -10.43 -8.90 -23.80
N LEU A 192 -9.57 -9.06 -24.80
CA LEU A 192 -9.64 -8.26 -26.03
C LEU A 192 -10.89 -8.62 -26.86
N PHE A 193 -11.27 -9.90 -26.90
CA PHE A 193 -12.42 -10.37 -27.66
C PHE A 193 -13.77 -9.89 -27.10
N ILE A 194 -13.85 -9.69 -25.78
CA ILE A 194 -15.08 -9.20 -25.12
C ILE A 194 -15.37 -7.73 -25.48
N VAL A 195 -14.33 -6.93 -25.72
CA VAL A 195 -14.50 -5.52 -26.12
C VAL A 195 -14.99 -5.41 -27.56
N GLU A 196 -14.53 -6.28 -28.46
CA GLU A 196 -14.97 -6.28 -29.85
C GLU A 196 -16.46 -6.62 -30.01
N GLU A 197 -17.01 -7.57 -29.24
CA GLU A 197 -18.44 -7.89 -29.30
C GLU A 197 -19.34 -6.74 -28.79
N ASN A 198 -18.89 -5.95 -27.80
CA ASN A 198 -19.65 -4.85 -27.22
C ASN A 198 -19.55 -3.52 -27.99
N ILE A 199 -18.62 -3.39 -28.95
CA ILE A 199 -18.53 -2.23 -29.85
C ILE A 199 -19.33 -2.46 -31.14
N THR A 200 -19.62 -3.73 -31.45
CA THR A 200 -20.34 -4.12 -32.69
C THR A 200 -21.85 -4.25 -32.49
N THR A 201 -22.37 -3.85 -31.33
CA THR A 201 -23.82 -3.74 -31.01
C THR A 201 -24.19 -2.33 -30.59
#